data_AF-A0A7V4V6L8-F1
#
_entry.id   AF-A0A7V4V6L8-F1
#
_cell.length_a   1.000
_cell.length_b   1.000
_cell.length_c   1.000
_cell.angle_alpha   90.00
_cell.angle_beta   90.00
_cell.angle_gamma   90.00
#
_symmetry.space_group_name_H-M   'P 1'
#
loop_
_entity.id
_entity.type
_entity.pdbx_description
1 polymer ?
#
loop_
_entity_poly.entity_id
_entity_poly.type
_entity_poly.pdbx_seq_one_letter_code
_entity_poly.pdbx_strand_id
1 'polypeptide(L)'
;MSLYKDSQKLFKSYAKKFAEDVLLQQEFLDAINKILNLYDTKIYENRFIVGGVIEFIVLASFKALNYDAIHVGKITDRFDLKIDYETKEIFYSVKSVFTKSSDLRVINVLGKSSQTKWEAPTICLLPKLGIGYCDKTLIDEKSIVRKEDAILINRKELEQFFEKHPKFLISLNLPYKNEIKSESARLASEDVVIRLLKDYKKLKL
;
A
#
# COMPACT_ATOMS: atom_id res chain seq x y z
N MET A 1 -20.35 5.31 10.76
CA MET A 1 -20.95 4.94 9.46
C MET A 1 -20.57 5.87 8.31
N SER A 2 -20.28 7.17 8.54
CA SER A 2 -19.87 8.11 7.47
C SER A 2 -18.49 7.80 6.88
N LEU A 3 -17.49 7.51 7.72
CA LEU A 3 -16.10 7.27 7.32
C LEU A 3 -15.96 6.32 6.11
N TYR A 4 -16.51 5.11 6.20
CA TYR A 4 -16.39 4.11 5.14
C TYR A 4 -17.15 4.50 3.88
N LYS A 5 -18.35 5.09 4.00
CA LYS A 5 -19.11 5.52 2.83
C LYS A 5 -18.37 6.62 2.05
N ASP A 6 -17.80 7.59 2.77
CA ASP A 6 -17.03 8.66 2.16
C ASP A 6 -15.73 8.13 1.53
N SER A 7 -15.03 7.22 2.22
CA SER A 7 -13.83 6.54 1.72
C SER A 7 -14.11 5.68 0.47
N GLN A 8 -15.24 4.97 0.45
CA GLN A 8 -15.68 4.20 -0.71
C GLN A 8 -16.03 5.10 -1.89
N LYS A 9 -16.65 6.27 -1.64
CA LYS A 9 -17.01 7.25 -2.68
C LYS A 9 -15.76 7.84 -3.30
N LEU A 10 -14.82 8.31 -2.49
CA LEU A 10 -13.54 8.84 -2.95
C LEU A 10 -12.76 7.79 -3.75
N PHE A 11 -12.63 6.56 -3.23
CA PHE A 11 -11.89 5.52 -3.94
C PHE A 11 -12.49 5.21 -5.32
N LYS A 12 -13.81 5.14 -5.45
CA LYS A 12 -14.47 4.93 -6.75
C LYS A 12 -14.21 6.08 -7.73
N SER A 13 -14.20 7.32 -7.23
CA SER A 13 -13.86 8.50 -8.02
C SER A 13 -12.40 8.45 -8.50
N TYR A 14 -11.48 8.12 -7.59
CA TYR A 14 -10.07 7.91 -7.89
C TYR A 14 -9.86 6.79 -8.91
N ALA A 15 -10.49 5.63 -8.70
CA ALA A 15 -10.40 4.47 -9.57
C ALA A 15 -10.86 4.76 -11.00
N LYS A 16 -11.95 5.52 -11.15
CA LYS A 16 -12.43 5.96 -12.46
C LYS A 16 -11.39 6.83 -13.17
N LYS A 17 -10.90 7.89 -12.52
CA LYS A 17 -9.91 8.80 -13.12
C LYS A 17 -8.60 8.09 -13.45
N PHE A 18 -8.13 7.22 -12.56
CA PHE A 18 -6.90 6.45 -12.77
C PHE A 18 -7.01 5.50 -13.96
N ALA A 19 -8.17 4.83 -14.12
CA ALA A 19 -8.41 3.92 -15.25
C ALA A 19 -8.48 4.65 -16.61
N GLU A 20 -8.80 5.95 -16.63
CA GLU A 20 -8.85 6.78 -17.82
C GLU A 20 -7.47 7.36 -18.21
N ASP A 21 -6.50 7.39 -17.28
CA ASP A 21 -5.15 7.92 -17.50
C ASP A 21 -4.11 6.82 -17.77
N VAL A 22 -3.88 6.53 -19.05
CA VAL A 22 -2.96 5.46 -19.49
C VAL A 22 -1.50 5.75 -19.10
N LEU A 23 -1.08 7.01 -19.15
CA LEU A 23 0.30 7.39 -18.83
C LEU A 23 0.55 7.18 -17.33
N LEU A 24 -0.37 7.63 -16.48
CA LEU A 24 -0.27 7.43 -15.04
C LEU A 24 -0.24 5.94 -14.67
N GLN A 25 -1.05 5.10 -15.33
CA GLN A 25 -1.02 3.65 -15.14
C GLN A 25 0.36 3.06 -15.43
N GLN A 26 0.97 3.47 -16.54
CA GLN A 26 2.30 3.01 -16.94
C GLN A 26 3.37 3.48 -15.95
N GLU A 27 3.40 4.76 -15.60
CA GLU A 27 4.38 5.31 -14.64
C GLU A 27 4.24 4.68 -13.26
N PHE A 28 3.01 4.41 -12.81
CA PHE A 28 2.75 3.70 -11.56
C PHE A 28 3.34 2.29 -11.59
N LEU A 29 3.07 1.53 -12.66
CA LEU A 29 3.62 0.18 -12.83
C LEU A 29 5.15 0.19 -12.88
N ASP A 30 5.74 1.12 -13.62
CA ASP A 30 7.19 1.26 -13.73
C ASP A 30 7.84 1.61 -12.39
N ALA A 31 7.21 2.48 -11.59
CA ALA A 31 7.68 2.79 -10.25
C ALA A 31 7.65 1.57 -9.32
N ILE A 32 6.58 0.76 -9.37
CA ILE A 32 6.47 -0.49 -8.60
C ILE A 32 7.52 -1.52 -9.07
N ASN A 33 7.68 -1.70 -10.37
CA ASN A 33 8.70 -2.60 -10.92
C ASN A 33 10.10 -2.19 -10.47
N LYS A 34 10.40 -0.89 -10.54
CA LYS A 34 11.70 -0.34 -10.16
C LYS A 34 12.01 -0.55 -8.69
N ILE A 35 11.07 -0.25 -7.78
CA ILE A 35 11.34 -0.42 -6.34
C ILE A 35 11.52 -1.90 -5.95
N LEU A 36 10.75 -2.80 -6.57
CA LEU A 36 10.88 -4.25 -6.36
C LEU A 36 12.13 -4.84 -7.02
N ASN A 37 12.67 -4.20 -8.05
CA ASN A 37 13.96 -4.57 -8.63
C ASN A 37 15.11 -4.11 -7.73
N LEU A 38 15.04 -2.88 -7.22
CA LEU A 38 16.08 -2.29 -6.38
C LEU A 38 16.25 -2.99 -5.03
N TYR A 39 15.15 -3.40 -4.38
CA TYR A 39 15.22 -3.99 -3.04
C TYR A 39 14.59 -5.39 -2.96
N ASP A 40 15.35 -6.34 -2.43
CA ASP A 40 14.79 -7.65 -2.08
C ASP A 40 14.00 -7.58 -0.78
N THR A 41 12.67 -7.73 -0.88
CA THR A 41 11.75 -7.75 0.27
C THR A 41 11.85 -9.01 1.13
N LYS A 42 12.71 -9.98 0.80
CA LYS A 42 13.08 -11.04 1.76
C LYS A 42 13.89 -10.48 2.92
N ILE A 43 14.66 -9.42 2.68
CA ILE A 43 15.42 -8.70 3.70
C ILE A 43 14.44 -7.88 4.56
N TYR A 44 14.53 -8.01 5.88
CA TYR A 44 13.58 -7.38 6.81
C TYR A 44 13.56 -5.85 6.68
N GLU A 45 14.73 -5.22 6.67
CA GLU A 45 14.89 -3.77 6.49
C GLU A 45 14.19 -3.27 5.22
N ASN A 46 14.47 -3.92 4.09
CA ASN A 46 13.91 -3.56 2.79
C ASN A 46 12.38 -3.64 2.76
N ARG A 47 11.75 -4.52 3.56
CA ARG A 47 10.27 -4.58 3.63
C ARG A 47 9.66 -3.27 4.11
N PHE A 48 10.26 -2.63 5.11
CA PHE A 48 9.74 -1.36 5.63
C PHE A 48 9.90 -0.24 4.62
N ILE A 49 11.06 -0.18 3.98
CA ILE A 49 11.37 0.88 3.01
C ILE A 49 10.51 0.73 1.75
N VAL A 50 10.36 -0.49 1.23
CA VAL A 50 9.46 -0.73 0.09
C VAL A 50 8.02 -0.35 0.43
N GLY A 51 7.52 -0.71 1.63
CA GLY A 51 6.20 -0.30 2.10
C GLY A 51 6.02 1.22 2.14
N GLY A 52 6.97 1.93 2.76
CA GLY A 52 6.95 3.39 2.83
C GLY A 52 7.05 4.07 1.46
N VAL A 53 7.88 3.54 0.54
CA VAL A 53 7.95 4.06 -0.83
C VAL A 53 6.62 3.87 -1.56
N ILE A 54 5.94 2.75 -1.36
CA ILE A 54 4.62 2.49 -1.97
C ILE A 54 3.57 3.48 -1.49
N GLU A 55 3.58 3.85 -0.21
CA GLU A 55 2.71 4.92 0.31
C GLU A 55 2.92 6.22 -0.48
N PHE A 56 4.17 6.59 -0.77
CA PHE A 56 4.50 7.76 -1.59
C PHE A 56 4.11 7.60 -3.07
N ILE A 57 4.21 6.40 -3.65
CA ILE A 57 3.76 6.15 -5.03
C ILE A 57 2.23 6.31 -5.12
N VAL A 58 1.47 5.77 -4.16
CA VAL A 58 0.01 5.95 -4.10
C VAL A 58 -0.35 7.42 -3.85
N LEU A 59 0.38 8.11 -2.96
CA LEU A 59 0.19 9.55 -2.75
C LEU A 59 0.40 10.33 -4.06
N ALA A 60 1.46 10.02 -4.80
CA ALA A 60 1.79 10.69 -6.05
C ALA A 60 0.69 10.48 -7.11
N SER A 61 0.08 9.29 -7.17
CA SER A 61 -1.03 9.04 -8.11
C SER A 61 -2.31 9.80 -7.74
N PHE A 62 -2.62 9.98 -6.46
CA PHE A 62 -3.70 10.89 -6.05
C PHE A 62 -3.40 12.33 -6.51
N LYS A 63 -2.18 12.81 -6.29
CA LYS A 63 -1.77 14.16 -6.71
C LYS A 63 -1.82 14.35 -8.23
N ALA A 64 -1.37 13.37 -9.00
CA ALA A 64 -1.42 13.39 -10.47
C ALA A 64 -2.86 13.56 -11.00
N LEU A 65 -3.85 13.04 -10.27
CA LEU A 65 -5.27 13.17 -10.59
C LEU A 65 -5.95 14.41 -9.95
N ASN A 66 -5.15 15.36 -9.48
CA ASN A 66 -5.54 16.62 -8.85
C ASN A 66 -6.33 16.45 -7.55
N TYR A 67 -6.06 15.40 -6.76
CA TYR A 67 -6.53 15.33 -5.38
C TYR A 67 -5.54 16.05 -4.45
N ASP A 68 -6.07 16.82 -3.51
CA ASP A 68 -5.26 17.37 -2.43
C ASP A 68 -4.98 16.27 -1.41
N ALA A 69 -3.79 15.68 -1.52
CA ALA A 69 -3.39 14.52 -0.74
C ALA A 69 -2.05 14.79 -0.04
N ILE A 70 -1.92 14.33 1.20
CA ILE A 70 -0.70 14.40 1.99
C ILE A 70 -0.40 13.08 2.68
N HIS A 71 0.89 12.82 2.94
CA HIS A 71 1.33 11.71 3.78
C HIS A 71 1.18 12.10 5.25
N VAL A 72 0.49 11.28 6.05
CA VAL A 72 0.22 11.53 7.47
C VAL A 72 0.81 10.46 8.40
N GLY A 73 1.54 9.48 7.87
CA GLY A 73 2.14 8.39 8.67
C GLY A 73 3.19 8.86 9.70
N LYS A 74 3.65 10.12 9.61
CA LYS A 74 4.48 10.76 10.65
C LYS A 74 3.68 11.36 11.81
N ILE A 75 2.38 11.59 11.61
CA ILE A 75 1.47 12.26 12.55
C ILE A 75 0.59 11.23 13.26
N THR A 76 0.21 10.16 12.55
CA THR A 76 -0.64 9.07 13.06
C THR A 76 -0.07 7.72 12.66
N ASP A 77 -0.20 6.73 13.54
CA ASP A 77 0.23 5.34 13.33
C ASP A 77 -0.84 4.51 12.59
N ARG A 78 -2.03 5.07 12.39
CA ARG A 78 -3.20 4.36 11.86
C ARG A 78 -3.44 4.58 10.37
N PHE A 79 -3.04 5.73 9.86
CA PHE A 79 -3.31 6.14 8.49
C PHE A 79 -2.02 6.61 7.83
N ASP A 80 -1.92 6.33 6.54
CA ASP A 80 -0.74 6.65 5.76
C ASP A 80 -1.01 7.90 4.90
N LEU A 81 -2.26 8.08 4.44
CA LEU A 81 -2.69 9.18 3.58
C LEU A 81 -3.89 9.94 4.15
N LYS A 82 -3.90 11.26 3.97
CA LYS A 82 -5.08 12.14 4.13
C LYS A 82 -5.37 12.78 2.77
N ILE A 83 -6.63 12.74 2.33
CA ILE A 83 -7.11 13.35 1.10
C ILE A 83 -8.27 14.28 1.44
N ASP A 84 -8.16 15.54 1.04
CA ASP A 84 -9.25 16.50 1.17
C ASP A 84 -10.18 16.32 -0.04
N TYR A 85 -11.41 15.90 0.22
CA TYR A 85 -12.38 15.54 -0.80
C TYR A 85 -13.73 16.18 -0.48
N GLU A 86 -14.19 17.04 -1.40
CA GLU A 86 -15.38 17.88 -1.24
C GLU A 86 -15.23 18.82 -0.03
N THR A 87 -15.78 18.45 1.12
CA THR A 87 -15.75 19.22 2.38
C THR A 87 -15.25 18.40 3.56
N LYS A 88 -14.59 17.26 3.27
CA LYS A 88 -14.20 16.27 4.27
C LYS A 88 -12.75 15.85 4.09
N GLU A 89 -12.11 15.54 5.22
CA GLU A 89 -10.82 14.85 5.24
C GLU A 89 -11.07 13.34 5.25
N ILE A 90 -10.50 12.64 4.28
CA ILE A 90 -10.62 11.19 4.12
C ILE A 90 -9.25 10.55 4.35
N PHE A 91 -9.21 9.50 5.15
CA PHE A 91 -7.98 8.84 5.55
C PHE A 91 -7.92 7.41 5.04
N TYR A 92 -6.77 7.00 4.50
CA TYR A 92 -6.50 5.62 4.13
C TYR A 92 -5.24 5.11 4.80
N SER A 93 -5.25 3.83 5.13
CA SER A 93 -4.01 3.06 5.24
C SER A 93 -3.67 2.44 3.89
N VAL A 94 -2.39 2.39 3.54
CA VAL A 94 -1.87 1.72 2.36
C VAL A 94 -1.18 0.44 2.81
N LYS A 95 -1.50 -0.69 2.16
CA LYS A 95 -0.90 -1.99 2.43
C LYS A 95 -0.55 -2.68 1.13
N SER A 96 0.57 -3.39 1.12
CA SER A 96 1.04 -4.06 -0.09
C SER A 96 1.59 -5.43 0.22
N VAL A 97 1.38 -6.37 -0.69
CA VAL A 97 1.96 -7.71 -0.63
C VAL A 97 2.43 -8.08 -2.03
N PHE A 98 3.69 -8.47 -2.23
CA PHE A 98 4.20 -8.84 -3.56
C PHE A 98 4.55 -10.33 -3.69
N THR A 99 4.09 -11.13 -2.74
CA THR A 99 4.28 -12.58 -2.71
C THR A 99 3.01 -13.29 -3.16
N LYS A 100 3.17 -14.48 -3.76
CA LYS A 100 2.07 -15.20 -4.45
C LYS A 100 0.91 -15.63 -3.56
N SER A 101 1.19 -16.05 -2.34
CA SER A 101 0.21 -16.74 -1.49
C SER A 101 0.08 -16.11 -0.10
N SER A 102 0.49 -14.86 0.05
CA SER A 102 0.45 -14.20 1.36
C SER A 102 -0.84 -13.41 1.54
N ASP A 103 -1.44 -13.59 2.71
CA ASP A 103 -2.55 -12.78 3.20
C ASP A 103 -2.15 -11.30 3.31
N LEU A 104 -3.12 -10.41 3.18
CA LEU A 104 -2.91 -8.98 3.35
C LEU A 104 -2.84 -8.66 4.84
N ARG A 105 -1.67 -8.24 5.33
CA ARG A 105 -1.55 -7.72 6.69
C ARG A 105 -2.10 -6.31 6.77
N VAL A 106 -3.15 -6.10 7.56
CA VAL A 106 -3.79 -4.78 7.74
C VAL A 106 -3.37 -4.07 9.02
N ILE A 107 -3.04 -4.82 10.08
CA ILE A 107 -2.51 -4.27 11.33
C ILE A 107 -1.36 -5.16 11.82
N ASN A 108 -0.27 -4.53 12.26
CA ASN A 108 0.73 -5.17 13.13
C ASN A 108 0.28 -5.00 14.58
N VAL A 109 0.24 -6.08 15.35
CA VAL A 109 -0.11 -6.02 16.77
C VAL A 109 1.14 -6.26 17.60
N LEU A 110 1.53 -5.23 18.35
CA LEU A 110 2.61 -5.32 19.32
C LEU A 110 2.07 -5.93 20.62
N GLY A 111 2.47 -7.18 20.91
CA GLY A 111 2.10 -7.89 22.14
C GLY A 111 0.70 -8.54 22.11
N LYS A 112 0.22 -8.95 23.30
CA LYS A 112 -1.02 -9.74 23.47
C LYS A 112 -2.29 -8.89 23.60
N SER A 113 -2.36 -7.69 23.02
CA SER A 113 -3.59 -6.90 23.05
C SER A 113 -4.67 -7.57 22.19
N SER A 114 -5.62 -8.24 22.85
CA SER A 114 -6.77 -8.91 22.22
C SER A 114 -7.82 -7.93 21.70
N GLN A 115 -7.70 -6.65 22.06
CA GLN A 115 -8.69 -5.61 21.70
C GLN A 115 -8.37 -4.89 20.38
N THR A 116 -7.22 -5.16 19.77
CA THR A 116 -6.84 -4.50 18.50
C THR A 116 -7.80 -4.93 17.39
N LYS A 117 -8.41 -3.97 16.71
CA LYS A 117 -9.37 -4.19 15.61
C LYS A 117 -8.99 -3.40 14.37
N TRP A 118 -9.30 -3.97 13.20
CA TRP A 118 -9.12 -3.28 11.93
C TRP A 118 -10.24 -2.28 11.69
N GLU A 119 -9.87 -1.00 11.72
CA GLU A 119 -10.80 0.11 11.68
C GLU A 119 -10.49 1.12 10.56
N ALA A 120 -9.31 1.03 9.94
CA ALA A 120 -8.88 1.95 8.88
C ALA A 120 -9.42 1.52 7.51
N PRO A 121 -9.99 2.43 6.70
CA PRO A 121 -10.17 2.18 5.27
C PRO A 121 -8.81 1.91 4.62
N THR A 122 -8.70 0.85 3.82
CA THR A 122 -7.40 0.37 3.32
C THR A 122 -7.38 0.38 1.79
N ILE A 123 -6.33 0.98 1.23
CA ILE A 123 -5.93 0.79 -0.17
C ILE A 123 -4.89 -0.33 -0.18
N CYS A 124 -5.13 -1.38 -0.95
CA CYS A 124 -4.23 -2.53 -1.04
C CYS A 124 -3.63 -2.69 -2.45
N LEU A 125 -2.35 -3.04 -2.50
CA LEU A 125 -1.67 -3.41 -3.75
C LEU A 125 -1.48 -4.92 -3.77
N LEU A 126 -2.09 -5.58 -4.76
CA LEU A 126 -2.12 -7.04 -4.90
C LEU A 126 -1.57 -7.44 -6.28
N PRO A 127 -0.57 -8.33 -6.37
CA PRO A 127 0.01 -8.76 -7.64
C PRO A 127 -1.03 -9.49 -8.47
N LYS A 128 -0.96 -9.31 -9.79
CA LYS A 128 -1.91 -9.81 -10.80
C LYS A 128 -3.35 -9.30 -10.67
N LEU A 129 -3.65 -8.51 -9.64
CA LEU A 129 -4.97 -7.90 -9.45
C LEU A 129 -4.91 -6.40 -9.71
N GLY A 130 -4.07 -5.68 -8.96
CA GLY A 130 -3.93 -4.24 -9.05
C GLY A 130 -4.14 -3.53 -7.71
N ILE A 131 -4.81 -2.38 -7.76
CA ILE A 131 -5.04 -1.52 -6.59
C ILE A 131 -6.48 -1.72 -6.12
N GLY A 132 -6.65 -2.30 -4.95
CA GLY A 132 -7.95 -2.57 -4.35
C GLY A 132 -8.29 -1.61 -3.21
N TYR A 133 -9.58 -1.49 -2.90
CA TYR A 133 -10.08 -0.88 -1.68
C TYR A 133 -10.82 -1.91 -0.82
N CYS A 134 -10.53 -1.91 0.48
CA CYS A 134 -11.27 -2.71 1.44
C CYS A 134 -11.47 -1.98 2.77
N ASP A 135 -12.56 -2.30 3.45
CA ASP A 135 -12.84 -1.86 4.82
C ASP A 135 -13.68 -2.92 5.55
N LYS A 136 -13.80 -2.78 6.88
CA LYS A 136 -14.50 -3.76 7.73
C LYS A 136 -16.00 -3.90 7.46
N THR A 137 -16.61 -3.00 6.68
CA THR A 137 -18.02 -3.07 6.30
C THR A 137 -18.24 -3.80 4.96
N LEU A 138 -17.16 -4.01 4.20
CA LEU A 138 -17.20 -4.69 2.90
C LEU A 138 -16.66 -6.13 2.96
N ILE A 139 -15.74 -6.40 3.87
CA ILE A 139 -15.11 -7.71 4.05
C ILE A 139 -15.81 -8.46 5.18
N ASP A 140 -16.19 -9.72 4.92
CA ASP A 140 -16.78 -10.60 5.93
C ASP A 140 -15.79 -10.79 7.09
N GLU A 141 -16.29 -10.74 8.33
CA GLU A 141 -15.49 -10.95 9.54
C GLU A 141 -14.76 -12.31 9.51
N LYS A 142 -15.34 -13.33 8.86
CA LYS A 142 -14.71 -14.65 8.69
C LYS A 142 -13.44 -14.62 7.84
N SER A 143 -13.32 -13.64 6.95
CA SER A 143 -12.12 -13.44 6.12
C SER A 143 -11.00 -12.73 6.87
N ILE A 144 -11.29 -12.17 8.06
CA ILE A 144 -10.33 -11.46 8.91
C ILE A 144 -9.73 -12.45 9.92
N VAL A 145 -8.42 -12.68 9.80
CA VAL A 145 -7.69 -13.64 10.62
C VAL A 145 -6.79 -12.89 11.60
N ARG A 146 -6.98 -13.13 12.90
CA ARG A 146 -6.06 -12.68 13.94
C ARG A 146 -4.96 -13.72 14.15
N LYS A 147 -3.71 -13.34 13.91
CA LYS A 147 -2.51 -14.08 14.36
C LYS A 147 -1.98 -13.46 15.65
N GLU A 148 -0.89 -13.95 16.21
CA GLU A 148 -0.30 -13.35 17.42
C GLU A 148 0.16 -11.91 17.16
N ASP A 149 0.91 -11.69 16.08
CA ASP A 149 1.59 -10.44 15.74
C ASP A 149 0.82 -9.56 14.74
N ALA A 150 -0.34 -10.00 14.26
CA ALA A 150 -1.04 -9.31 13.17
C ALA A 150 -2.55 -9.56 13.10
N ILE A 151 -3.23 -8.65 12.40
CA ILE A 151 -4.56 -8.88 11.80
C ILE A 151 -4.37 -8.93 10.29
N LEU A 152 -4.89 -9.99 9.68
CA LEU A 152 -4.74 -10.30 8.27
C LEU A 152 -6.12 -10.39 7.62
N ILE A 153 -6.18 -10.15 6.31
CA ILE A 153 -7.31 -10.54 5.48
C ILE A 153 -6.85 -11.65 4.55
N ASN A 154 -7.61 -12.74 4.51
CA ASN A 154 -7.31 -13.86 3.64
C ASN A 154 -7.25 -13.41 2.18
N ARG A 155 -6.17 -13.78 1.48
CA ARG A 155 -5.97 -13.35 0.08
C ARG A 155 -7.07 -13.85 -0.87
N LYS A 156 -7.47 -15.12 -0.78
CA LYS A 156 -8.47 -15.71 -1.68
C LYS A 156 -9.83 -15.03 -1.51
N GLU A 157 -10.19 -14.72 -0.27
CA GLU A 157 -11.43 -14.00 0.04
C GLU A 157 -11.40 -12.56 -0.53
N LEU A 158 -10.24 -11.88 -0.46
CA LEU A 158 -10.06 -10.58 -1.13
C LEU A 158 -10.20 -10.68 -2.65
N GLU A 159 -9.59 -11.70 -3.27
CA GLU A 159 -9.70 -11.93 -4.72
C GLU A 159 -11.17 -12.13 -5.13
N GLN A 160 -11.89 -13.01 -4.43
CA GLN A 160 -13.33 -13.24 -4.65
C GLN A 160 -14.17 -11.99 -4.41
N PHE A 161 -13.82 -11.18 -3.39
CA PHE A 161 -14.49 -9.90 -3.13
C PHE A 161 -14.35 -8.96 -4.33
N PHE A 162 -13.15 -8.81 -4.88
CA PHE A 162 -12.92 -7.92 -6.03
C PHE A 162 -13.55 -8.43 -7.32
N GLU A 163 -13.60 -9.75 -7.53
CA GLU A 163 -14.36 -10.36 -8.64
C GLU A 163 -15.85 -10.01 -8.57
N LYS A 164 -16.46 -10.11 -7.37
CA LYS A 164 -17.87 -9.78 -7.13
C LYS A 164 -18.15 -8.27 -7.13
N HIS A 165 -17.15 -7.46 -6.81
CA HIS A 165 -17.28 -6.02 -6.66
C HIS A 165 -16.17 -5.24 -7.39
N PRO A 166 -16.12 -5.31 -8.74
CA PRO A 166 -15.04 -4.74 -9.55
C PRO A 166 -14.88 -3.22 -9.38
N LYS A 167 -15.94 -2.52 -8.94
CA LYS A 167 -15.88 -1.08 -8.60
C LYS A 167 -14.90 -0.72 -7.47
N PHE A 168 -14.41 -1.71 -6.73
CA PHE A 168 -13.41 -1.53 -5.68
C PHE A 168 -12.01 -2.02 -6.10
N LEU A 169 -11.80 -2.28 -7.39
CA LEU A 169 -10.52 -2.70 -7.94
C LEU A 169 -10.17 -1.84 -9.16
N ILE A 170 -8.97 -1.28 -9.16
CA ILE A 170 -8.30 -0.78 -10.36
C ILE A 170 -7.46 -1.94 -10.87
N SER A 171 -7.88 -2.55 -11.98
CA SER A 171 -7.17 -3.70 -12.54
C SER A 171 -5.83 -3.27 -13.12
N LEU A 172 -4.75 -3.80 -12.56
CA LEU A 172 -3.38 -3.57 -13.02
C LEU A 172 -2.60 -4.87 -12.85
N ASN A 173 -1.77 -5.22 -13.84
CA ASN A 173 -0.93 -6.40 -13.79
C ASN A 173 0.32 -6.14 -12.93
N LEU A 174 0.12 -5.94 -11.63
CA LEU A 174 1.21 -5.76 -10.68
C LEU A 174 2.07 -7.03 -10.62
N PRO A 175 3.40 -6.90 -10.58
CA PRO A 175 4.32 -8.03 -10.60
C PRO A 175 4.31 -8.79 -9.28
N TYR A 176 4.60 -10.10 -9.32
CA TYR A 176 5.10 -10.77 -8.12
C TYR A 176 6.59 -10.43 -7.93
N LYS A 177 7.05 -10.34 -6.69
CA LYS A 177 8.46 -10.08 -6.38
C LYS A 177 9.40 -11.12 -7.01
N ASN A 178 8.99 -12.39 -7.11
CA ASN A 178 9.81 -13.46 -7.70
C ASN A 178 9.86 -13.42 -9.24
N GLU A 179 9.00 -12.63 -9.90
CA GLU A 179 9.09 -12.36 -11.33
C GLU A 179 10.14 -11.30 -11.63
N ILE A 180 10.49 -10.50 -10.63
CA ILE A 180 11.50 -9.45 -10.72
C ILE A 180 12.81 -9.97 -10.15
N LYS A 181 13.79 -10.21 -11.02
CA LYS A 181 15.17 -10.40 -10.60
C LYS A 181 15.64 -9.09 -9.97
N SER A 182 15.96 -9.13 -8.68
CA SER A 182 16.64 -8.00 -8.05
C SER A 182 18.06 -7.93 -8.60
N GLU A 183 18.44 -6.76 -9.12
CA GLU A 183 19.78 -6.53 -9.65
C GLU A 183 20.84 -6.53 -8.54
N SER A 184 20.43 -6.35 -7.28
CA SER A 184 21.34 -6.36 -6.14
C SER A 184 20.62 -6.78 -4.85
N ALA A 185 21.37 -7.32 -3.91
CA ALA A 185 20.94 -7.48 -2.52
C ALA A 185 21.11 -6.15 -1.75
N ARG A 186 20.86 -5.02 -2.43
CA ARG A 186 21.07 -3.68 -1.88
C ARG A 186 20.22 -3.50 -0.64
N LEU A 187 20.86 -3.01 0.41
CA LEU A 187 20.20 -2.65 1.65
C LEU A 187 19.78 -1.19 1.56
N ALA A 188 18.59 -0.86 2.05
CA ALA A 188 18.18 0.54 2.10
C ALA A 188 19.14 1.43 2.91
N SER A 189 19.78 0.87 3.93
CA SER A 189 20.82 1.51 4.74
C SER A 189 22.03 1.93 3.93
N GLU A 190 22.38 1.20 2.87
CA GLU A 190 23.46 1.61 1.94
C GLU A 190 23.10 2.93 1.26
N ASP A 191 21.83 3.13 0.89
CA ASP A 191 21.38 4.37 0.24
C ASP A 191 21.33 5.55 1.19
N VAL A 192 20.88 5.29 2.42
CA VAL A 192 20.91 6.28 3.48
C VAL A 192 22.36 6.70 3.76
N VAL A 193 23.29 5.75 3.91
CA VAL A 193 24.70 6.04 4.15
C VAL A 193 25.34 6.74 2.96
N ILE A 194 25.13 6.28 1.72
CA ILE A 194 25.67 6.93 0.52
C ILE A 194 25.18 8.38 0.43
N ARG A 195 23.91 8.66 0.76
CA ARG A 195 23.39 10.03 0.79
C ARG A 195 24.02 10.86 1.90
N LEU A 196 24.17 10.29 3.09
CA LEU A 196 24.72 10.95 4.28
C LEU A 196 26.20 11.29 4.09
N LEU A 197 27.00 10.34 3.60
CA LEU A 197 28.45 10.50 3.45
C LEU A 197 28.85 11.55 2.42
N LYS A 198 27.97 11.95 1.51
CA LYS A 198 28.20 13.10 0.60
C LYS A 198 28.53 14.39 1.34
N ASP A 199 28.08 14.52 2.59
CA ASP A 199 28.27 15.72 3.40
C ASP A 199 29.56 15.67 4.25
N TYR A 200 30.32 14.57 4.21
CA TYR A 200 31.51 14.36 5.04
C TYR A 200 32.76 14.06 4.20
N LYS A 201 33.84 14.81 4.45
CA LYS A 201 35.09 14.69 3.66
C LYS A 201 35.95 13.48 4.00
N LYS A 202 35.87 12.96 5.23
CA LYS A 202 36.77 11.92 5.75
C LYS A 202 36.14 10.53 5.83
N LEU A 203 34.82 10.45 6.01
CA LEU A 203 34.12 9.17 6.11
C LEU A 203 33.90 8.60 4.70
N LYS A 204 34.21 7.32 4.51
CA LYS A 204 34.09 6.59 3.24
C LYS A 204 33.58 5.17 3.51
N LEU A 205 32.84 4.61 2.55
CA LEU A 205 32.45 3.20 2.49
C LEU A 205 33.41 2.41 1.59
#